data_AF-A0A8X7BV24-F1
#
_entry.id   AF-A0A8X7BV24-F1
#
_cell.length_a   1.000
_cell.length_b   1.000
_cell.length_c   1.000
_cell.angle_alpha   90.00
_cell.angle_beta   90.00
_cell.angle_gamma   90.00
#
_symmetry.space_group_name_H-M   'P 1'
#
loop_
_entity.id
_entity.type
_entity.pdbx_description
1 polymer ?
#
loop_
_entity_poly.entity_id
_entity_poly.type
_entity_poly.pdbx_seq_one_letter_code
_entity_poly.pdbx_strand_id
1 'polypeptide(L)'
;MAEQIDSLESVLEKHIPGDNLRFVKRVLYGKELRSLELNEVARAAAVESNVDLKGFAFDAEPEDLRPPRIVRVGLVQNSIVAPTDAPISKQRDELHNRIREIVAIAAECQVNIICFQEAWTMPFAFCTREKHPWCEFAENAETGPTTLLCSELAAKYSMTIVSPILERDEVHGDVLWNTAVVISENGVVLGKTRKNHIPRVGDFNESTYYMESELGHPIFQTRWGKSFSFYKIFFLL
;
A
#
# COMPACT_ATOMS: atom_id res chain seq x y z
N MET A 1 32.93 -0.41 -8.78
CA MET A 1 31.46 -0.21 -8.79
C MET A 1 30.86 -1.53 -8.36
N ALA A 2 30.09 -1.56 -7.26
CA ALA A 2 29.35 -2.76 -6.91
C ALA A 2 28.37 -3.07 -8.06
N GLU A 3 28.25 -4.34 -8.45
CA GLU A 3 27.22 -4.80 -9.38
C GLU A 3 25.86 -4.38 -8.80
N GLN A 4 24.99 -3.75 -9.61
CA GLN A 4 23.66 -3.36 -9.14
C GLN A 4 22.88 -4.62 -8.83
N ILE A 5 22.42 -4.76 -7.58
CA ILE A 5 21.64 -5.90 -7.13
C ILE A 5 20.17 -5.59 -7.39
N ASP A 6 19.55 -6.33 -8.30
CA ASP A 6 18.12 -6.15 -8.63
C ASP A 6 17.20 -6.70 -7.54
N SER A 7 17.54 -7.84 -6.94
CA SER A 7 16.80 -8.45 -5.83
C SER A 7 17.69 -9.39 -5.02
N LEU A 8 17.32 -9.66 -3.78
CA LEU A 8 18.01 -10.68 -2.97
C LEU A 8 17.83 -12.07 -3.61
N GLU A 9 16.63 -12.37 -4.10
CA GLU A 9 16.28 -13.66 -4.69
C GLU A 9 17.14 -13.98 -5.92
N SER A 10 17.34 -13.00 -6.82
CA SER A 10 18.17 -13.19 -8.02
C SER A 10 19.62 -13.45 -7.67
N VAL A 11 20.15 -12.81 -6.62
CA VAL A 11 21.52 -13.07 -6.13
C VAL A 11 21.61 -14.47 -5.54
N LEU A 12 20.66 -14.88 -4.70
CA LEU A 12 20.66 -16.22 -4.11
C LEU A 12 20.58 -17.30 -5.20
N GLU A 13 19.71 -17.13 -6.19
CA GLU A 13 19.53 -18.08 -7.30
C GLU A 13 20.75 -18.15 -8.24
N LYS A 14 21.41 -17.02 -8.49
CA LYS A 14 22.63 -16.95 -9.32
C LYS A 14 23.84 -17.61 -8.64
N HIS A 15 23.95 -17.50 -7.32
CA HIS A 15 25.19 -17.84 -6.61
C HIS A 15 25.12 -19.08 -5.71
N ILE A 16 23.93 -19.58 -5.38
CA ILE A 16 23.75 -20.74 -4.51
C ILE A 16 23.04 -21.85 -5.30
N PRO A 17 23.70 -22.99 -5.59
CA PRO A 17 23.08 -24.06 -6.38
C PRO A 17 22.32 -25.09 -5.53
N GLY A 18 21.29 -25.69 -6.12
CA GLY A 18 20.68 -26.95 -5.67
C GLY A 18 20.13 -26.93 -4.24
N ASP A 19 20.43 -27.98 -3.48
CA ASP A 19 19.90 -28.16 -2.12
C ASP A 19 20.32 -27.06 -1.13
N ASN A 20 21.48 -26.42 -1.37
CA ASN A 20 21.94 -25.29 -0.56
C ASN A 20 21.00 -24.09 -0.72
N LEU A 21 20.50 -23.83 -1.94
CA LEU A 21 19.53 -22.76 -2.18
C LEU A 21 18.24 -23.03 -1.43
N ARG A 22 17.74 -24.28 -1.50
CA ARG A 22 16.53 -24.68 -0.78
C ARG A 22 16.70 -24.54 0.74
N PHE A 23 17.86 -24.93 1.28
CA PHE A 23 18.17 -24.74 2.69
C PHE A 23 18.19 -23.26 3.08
N VAL A 24 18.89 -22.43 2.31
CA VAL A 24 18.98 -20.98 2.57
C VAL A 24 17.61 -20.32 2.48
N LYS A 25 16.82 -20.59 1.44
CA LYS A 25 15.46 -20.08 1.30
C LYS A 25 14.57 -20.52 2.47
N ARG A 26 14.68 -21.77 2.94
CA ARG A 26 13.94 -22.24 4.12
C ARG A 26 14.33 -21.49 5.39
N VAL A 27 15.62 -21.19 5.59
CA VAL A 27 16.09 -20.47 6.78
C VAL A 27 15.68 -18.99 6.73
N LEU A 28 15.80 -18.34 5.57
CA LEU A 28 15.49 -16.90 5.41
C LEU A 28 13.98 -16.62 5.39
N TYR A 29 13.21 -17.42 4.66
CA TYR A 29 11.78 -17.18 4.42
C TYR A 29 10.86 -18.12 5.22
N GLY A 30 11.41 -19.09 5.94
CA GLY A 30 10.67 -20.10 6.71
C GLY A 30 10.12 -21.26 5.85
N LYS A 31 9.62 -20.97 4.65
CA LYS A 31 9.17 -21.96 3.66
C LYS A 31 9.26 -21.44 2.23
N GLU A 32 9.34 -22.36 1.28
CA GLU A 32 9.16 -22.03 -0.14
C GLU A 32 7.67 -21.82 -0.41
N LEU A 33 7.32 -20.67 -0.96
CA LEU A 33 5.94 -20.33 -1.30
C LEU A 33 5.60 -20.83 -2.69
N ARG A 34 4.37 -21.32 -2.84
CA ARG A 34 3.83 -21.69 -4.15
C ARG A 34 3.54 -20.43 -4.95
N SER A 35 4.14 -20.30 -6.13
CA SER A 35 3.79 -19.22 -7.06
C SER A 35 2.34 -19.35 -7.53
N LEU A 36 1.64 -18.23 -7.62
CA LEU A 36 0.30 -18.16 -8.20
C LEU A 36 0.39 -17.93 -9.70
N GLU A 37 -0.34 -18.74 -10.45
CA GLU A 37 -0.58 -18.47 -11.86
C GLU A 37 -1.56 -17.30 -11.99
N LEU A 38 -1.02 -16.17 -12.46
CA LEU A 38 -1.77 -14.97 -12.77
C LEU A 38 -2.22 -15.02 -14.24
N ASN A 39 -3.40 -14.50 -14.54
CA ASN A 39 -3.96 -14.57 -15.88
C ASN A 39 -3.11 -13.80 -16.92
N GLU A 40 -3.22 -14.16 -18.19
CA GLU A 40 -2.43 -13.56 -19.27
C GLU A 40 -2.76 -12.08 -19.48
N VAL A 41 -4.03 -11.70 -19.26
CA VAL A 41 -4.50 -10.32 -19.39
C VAL A 41 -3.80 -9.40 -18.38
N ALA A 42 -3.75 -9.77 -17.10
CA ALA A 42 -3.05 -9.00 -16.08
C ALA A 42 -1.55 -8.93 -16.35
N ARG A 43 -0.94 -10.02 -16.82
CA ARG A 43 0.49 -10.06 -17.17
C ARG A 43 0.80 -9.13 -18.34
N ALA A 44 -0.01 -9.15 -19.39
CA ALA A 44 0.16 -8.27 -20.54
C ALA A 44 0.01 -6.80 -20.14
N ALA A 45 -1.02 -6.47 -19.37
CA ALA A 45 -1.24 -5.12 -18.85
C ALA A 45 -0.11 -4.66 -17.92
N ALA A 46 0.42 -5.55 -17.07
CA ALA A 46 1.56 -5.24 -16.21
C ALA A 46 2.83 -4.92 -17.02
N VAL A 47 3.09 -5.67 -18.09
CA VAL A 47 4.22 -5.38 -19.00
C VAL A 47 4.03 -4.03 -19.70
N GLU A 48 2.84 -3.77 -20.25
CA GLU A 48 2.52 -2.51 -20.93
C GLU A 48 2.67 -1.30 -19.99
N SER A 49 2.19 -1.43 -18.75
CA SER A 49 2.29 -0.39 -17.73
C SER A 49 3.61 -0.40 -16.97
N ASN A 50 4.61 -1.22 -17.34
CA ASN A 50 5.88 -1.33 -16.62
C ASN A 50 5.70 -1.54 -15.10
N VAL A 51 4.94 -2.57 -14.73
CA VAL A 51 4.65 -3.00 -13.36
C VAL A 51 5.23 -4.40 -13.15
N ASP A 52 6.06 -4.59 -12.12
CA ASP A 52 6.46 -5.94 -11.69
C ASP A 52 5.28 -6.62 -10.99
N LEU A 53 4.79 -7.71 -11.58
CA LEU A 53 3.62 -8.44 -11.10
C LEU A 53 4.01 -9.85 -10.63
N LYS A 54 3.91 -10.08 -9.32
CA LYS A 54 4.21 -11.35 -8.67
C LYS A 54 3.04 -11.83 -7.83
N GLY A 55 2.83 -13.15 -7.78
CA GLY A 55 1.76 -13.77 -7.01
C GLY A 55 2.27 -14.99 -6.25
N PHE A 56 1.90 -15.10 -4.97
CA PHE A 56 2.28 -16.20 -4.08
C PHE A 56 1.10 -16.67 -3.26
N ALA A 57 1.05 -17.96 -2.94
CA ALA A 57 0.00 -18.57 -2.15
C ALA A 57 0.50 -18.94 -0.75
N PHE A 58 -0.34 -18.64 0.24
CA PHE A 58 -0.19 -19.15 1.60
C PHE A 58 -1.34 -20.11 1.86
N ASP A 59 -1.03 -21.40 1.82
CA ASP A 59 -2.00 -22.46 2.08
C ASP A 59 -2.09 -22.76 3.60
N ALA A 60 -3.24 -23.29 4.01
CA ALA A 60 -3.51 -23.77 5.37
C ALA A 60 -4.07 -25.19 5.30
N GLU A 61 -3.91 -25.95 6.39
CA GLU A 61 -4.46 -27.30 6.47
C GLU A 61 -6.00 -27.26 6.40
N PRO A 62 -6.64 -28.21 5.68
CA PRO A 62 -8.09 -28.30 5.64
C PRO A 62 -8.68 -28.52 7.04
N GLU A 63 -9.80 -27.86 7.33
CA GLU A 63 -10.60 -28.11 8.53
C GLU A 63 -11.87 -28.88 8.18
N ASP A 64 -12.25 -29.84 9.02
CA ASP A 64 -13.48 -30.63 8.82
C ASP A 64 -14.76 -29.80 8.99
N LEU A 65 -14.72 -28.79 9.87
CA LEU A 65 -15.89 -28.01 10.27
C LEU A 65 -15.99 -26.66 9.57
N ARG A 66 -14.94 -26.21 8.89
CA ARG A 66 -14.89 -24.89 8.27
C ARG A 66 -14.40 -24.96 6.83
N PRO A 67 -15.15 -24.40 5.88
CA PRO A 67 -14.64 -24.26 4.52
C PRO A 67 -13.45 -23.28 4.51
N PRO A 68 -12.53 -23.42 3.54
CA PRO A 68 -11.41 -22.50 3.39
C PRO A 68 -11.91 -21.08 3.12
N ARG A 69 -11.37 -20.11 3.86
CA ARG A 69 -11.61 -18.69 3.63
C ARG A 69 -10.47 -18.11 2.80
N ILE A 70 -10.57 -18.25 1.48
CA ILE A 70 -9.55 -17.77 0.54
C ILE A 70 -9.75 -16.27 0.30
N VAL A 71 -8.68 -15.49 0.48
CA VAL A 71 -8.66 -14.04 0.24
C VAL A 71 -7.39 -13.71 -0.55
N ARG A 72 -7.53 -12.91 -1.61
CA ARG A 72 -6.42 -12.36 -2.39
C ARG A 72 -6.12 -10.94 -1.93
N VAL A 73 -4.88 -10.68 -1.55
CA VAL A 73 -4.43 -9.35 -1.12
C VAL A 73 -3.43 -8.81 -2.13
N GLY A 74 -3.62 -7.55 -2.54
CA GLY A 74 -2.70 -6.81 -3.40
C GLY A 74 -1.91 -5.80 -2.58
N LEU A 75 -0.60 -5.74 -2.80
CA LEU A 75 0.28 -4.73 -2.22
C LEU A 75 0.88 -3.92 -3.37
N VAL A 76 0.80 -2.60 -3.28
CA VAL A 76 1.29 -1.69 -4.32
C VAL A 76 2.47 -0.89 -3.80
N GLN A 77 3.54 -0.88 -4.60
CA GLN A 77 4.70 -0.01 -4.44
C GLN A 77 4.94 0.72 -5.75
N ASN A 78 5.17 2.03 -5.69
CA ASN A 78 5.46 2.86 -6.85
C ASN A 78 6.34 4.06 -6.48
N SER A 79 7.05 4.58 -7.47
CA SER A 79 7.73 5.87 -7.37
C SER A 79 6.75 7.02 -7.65
N ILE A 80 7.14 8.24 -7.26
CA ILE A 80 6.49 9.44 -7.77
C ILE A 80 6.63 9.52 -9.30
N VAL A 81 5.67 10.19 -9.95
CA VAL A 81 5.59 10.26 -11.41
C VAL A 81 6.03 11.63 -11.93
N ALA A 82 5.42 12.70 -11.42
CA ALA A 82 5.80 14.06 -11.79
C ALA A 82 7.01 14.54 -10.96
N PRO A 83 7.81 15.47 -11.51
CA PRO A 83 8.84 16.18 -10.75
C PRO A 83 8.28 16.88 -9.51
N THR A 84 9.10 16.96 -8.45
CA THR A 84 8.69 17.53 -7.15
C THR A 84 8.48 19.05 -7.18
N ASP A 85 8.94 19.73 -8.22
CA ASP A 85 8.76 21.18 -8.47
C ASP A 85 7.53 21.49 -9.35
N ALA A 86 6.81 20.47 -9.83
CA ALA A 86 5.55 20.65 -10.54
C ALA A 86 4.43 21.11 -9.58
N PRO A 87 3.32 21.70 -10.09
CA PRO A 87 2.17 22.00 -9.25
C PRO A 87 1.66 20.77 -8.49
N ILE A 88 1.31 20.93 -7.21
CA ILE A 88 0.87 19.85 -6.32
C ILE A 88 -0.29 19.04 -6.90
N SER A 89 -1.28 19.73 -7.49
CA SER A 89 -2.40 19.08 -8.17
C SER A 89 -1.94 18.13 -9.26
N LYS A 90 -0.98 18.55 -10.10
CA LYS A 90 -0.41 17.71 -11.16
C LYS A 90 0.33 16.51 -10.57
N GLN A 91 1.13 16.70 -9.52
CA GLN A 91 1.84 15.59 -8.88
C GLN A 91 0.89 14.52 -8.35
N ARG A 92 -0.18 14.95 -7.65
CA ARG A 92 -1.22 14.05 -7.15
C ARG A 92 -1.97 13.36 -8.29
N ASP A 93 -2.40 14.09 -9.31
CA ASP A 93 -3.23 13.55 -10.38
C ASP A 93 -2.47 12.49 -11.22
N GLU A 94 -1.16 12.67 -11.41
CA GLU A 94 -0.31 11.64 -12.04
C GLU A 94 -0.17 10.37 -11.18
N LEU A 95 -0.06 10.52 -9.85
CA LEU A 95 -0.09 9.39 -8.93
C LEU A 95 -1.45 8.68 -8.95
N HIS A 96 -2.55 9.44 -9.00
CA HIS A 96 -3.90 8.90 -9.16
C HIS A 96 -4.02 8.08 -10.46
N ASN A 97 -3.52 8.60 -11.59
CA ASN A 97 -3.50 7.86 -12.86
C ASN A 97 -2.70 6.56 -12.75
N ARG A 98 -1.50 6.62 -12.15
CA ARG A 98 -0.66 5.44 -11.95
C ARG A 98 -1.36 4.37 -11.11
N ILE A 99 -2.01 4.76 -10.02
CA ILE A 99 -2.74 3.82 -9.17
C ILE A 99 -3.99 3.27 -9.88
N ARG A 100 -4.69 4.05 -10.72
CA ARG A 100 -5.80 3.52 -11.53
C ARG A 100 -5.36 2.34 -12.39
N GLU A 101 -4.22 2.44 -13.07
CA GLU A 101 -3.65 1.36 -13.89
C GLU A 101 -3.34 0.12 -13.04
N ILE A 102 -2.63 0.30 -11.92
CA ILE A 102 -2.23 -0.81 -11.04
C ILE A 102 -3.45 -1.49 -10.41
N VAL A 103 -4.46 -0.72 -9.98
CA VAL A 103 -5.71 -1.25 -9.42
C VAL A 103 -6.48 -2.05 -10.47
N ALA A 104 -6.48 -1.62 -11.74
CA ALA A 104 -7.09 -2.39 -12.82
C ALA A 104 -6.37 -3.74 -13.04
N ILE A 105 -5.02 -3.76 -13.02
CA ILE A 105 -4.23 -5.00 -13.08
C ILE A 105 -4.54 -5.91 -11.88
N ALA A 106 -4.65 -5.34 -10.68
CA ALA A 106 -5.00 -6.08 -9.46
C ALA A 106 -6.41 -6.67 -9.54
N ALA A 107 -7.36 -5.98 -10.16
CA ALA A 107 -8.71 -6.48 -10.40
C ALA A 107 -8.70 -7.73 -11.31
N GLU A 108 -7.91 -7.71 -12.39
CA GLU A 108 -7.70 -8.88 -13.26
C GLU A 108 -7.08 -10.06 -12.50
N CYS A 109 -6.24 -9.77 -11.50
CA CYS A 109 -5.70 -10.76 -10.57
C CYS A 109 -6.71 -11.25 -9.50
N GLN A 110 -7.96 -10.79 -9.55
CA GLN A 110 -9.03 -11.11 -8.59
C GLN A 110 -8.70 -10.70 -7.15
N VAL A 111 -7.92 -9.63 -6.97
CA VAL A 111 -7.61 -9.10 -5.64
C VAL A 111 -8.92 -8.71 -4.92
N ASN A 112 -8.99 -8.98 -3.62
CA ASN A 112 -10.14 -8.67 -2.77
C ASN A 112 -9.88 -7.45 -1.89
N ILE A 113 -8.65 -7.33 -1.39
CA ILE A 113 -8.18 -6.22 -0.56
C ILE A 113 -6.90 -5.70 -1.18
N ILE A 114 -6.81 -4.40 -1.46
CA ILE A 114 -5.59 -3.76 -1.96
C ILE A 114 -5.12 -2.67 -0.99
N CYS A 115 -3.81 -2.62 -0.75
CA CYS A 115 -3.17 -1.63 0.10
C CYS A 115 -2.10 -0.87 -0.67
N PHE A 116 -2.10 0.44 -0.52
CA PHE A 116 -1.07 1.33 -1.07
C PHE A 116 0.02 1.60 -0.03
N GLN A 117 1.16 2.10 -0.49
CA GLN A 117 2.25 2.54 0.38
C GLN A 117 1.87 3.79 1.21
N GLU A 118 2.68 4.09 2.21
CA GLU A 118 2.48 5.27 3.07
C GLU A 118 2.55 6.57 2.26
N ALA A 119 1.62 7.49 2.54
CA ALA A 119 1.54 8.81 1.90
C ALA A 119 1.66 8.75 0.36
N TRP A 120 1.02 7.75 -0.27
CA TRP A 120 1.23 7.42 -1.69
C TRP A 120 0.87 8.55 -2.66
N THR A 121 0.12 9.56 -2.22
CA THR A 121 -0.32 10.71 -3.01
C THR A 121 0.68 11.86 -3.09
N MET A 122 1.84 11.75 -2.43
CA MET A 122 2.83 12.82 -2.39
C MET A 122 4.27 12.29 -2.41
N PRO A 123 5.25 13.11 -2.83
CA PRO A 123 6.65 12.85 -2.52
C PRO A 123 6.85 12.76 -1.02
N PHE A 124 7.80 11.94 -0.58
CA PHE A 124 8.16 11.82 0.84
C PHE A 124 8.98 13.05 1.29
N ALA A 125 8.34 14.22 1.32
CA ALA A 125 8.96 15.51 1.53
C ALA A 125 9.26 15.83 3.00
N PHE A 126 8.91 14.94 3.94
CA PHE A 126 9.12 15.14 5.37
C PHE A 126 10.61 15.33 5.76
N CYS A 127 11.53 14.88 4.91
CA CYS A 127 12.97 15.12 5.06
C CYS A 127 13.37 16.60 4.92
N THR A 128 12.58 17.40 4.21
CA THR A 128 12.87 18.84 3.98
C THR A 128 12.60 19.70 5.20
N ARG A 129 11.69 19.26 6.09
CA ARG A 129 11.14 20.05 7.23
C ARG A 129 10.41 21.33 6.81
N GLU A 130 10.17 21.53 5.51
CA GLU A 130 9.43 22.66 4.98
C GLU A 130 7.93 22.39 5.08
N LYS A 131 7.15 23.37 5.52
CA LYS A 131 5.68 23.25 5.54
C LYS A 131 5.05 23.60 4.19
N HIS A 132 5.60 24.59 3.50
CA HIS A 132 5.13 25.01 2.18
C HIS A 132 6.06 24.44 1.10
N PRO A 133 5.53 23.93 -0.02
CA PRO A 133 4.10 23.77 -0.32
C PRO A 133 3.52 22.43 0.20
N TRP A 134 4.34 21.58 0.85
CA TRP A 134 4.03 20.17 1.14
C TRP A 134 2.75 19.92 1.95
N CYS A 135 2.38 20.80 2.88
CA CYS A 135 1.14 20.67 3.64
C CYS A 135 -0.13 20.83 2.79
N GLU A 136 -0.04 21.36 1.57
CA GLU A 136 -1.18 21.45 0.63
C GLU A 136 -1.58 20.09 0.05
N PHE A 137 -0.73 19.06 0.15
CA PHE A 137 -1.12 17.68 -0.15
C PHE A 137 -2.10 17.10 0.87
N ALA A 138 -2.30 17.76 2.01
CA ALA A 138 -3.19 17.26 3.05
C ALA A 138 -4.66 17.41 2.62
N GLU A 139 -5.42 16.31 2.68
CA GLU A 139 -6.81 16.23 2.21
C GLU A 139 -7.75 15.76 3.34
N ASN A 140 -9.04 16.03 3.21
CA ASN A 140 -10.03 15.45 4.12
C ASN A 140 -10.06 13.91 3.96
N ALA A 141 -10.00 13.17 5.07
CA ALA A 141 -9.94 11.70 5.03
C ALA A 141 -11.19 11.04 4.41
N GLU A 142 -12.36 11.66 4.50
CA GLU A 142 -13.63 11.06 4.06
C GLU A 142 -14.11 11.65 2.74
N THR A 143 -13.88 12.95 2.51
CA THR A 143 -14.40 13.69 1.34
C THR A 143 -13.32 14.19 0.40
N GLY A 144 -12.04 13.96 0.71
CA GLY A 144 -10.91 14.37 -0.12
C GLY A 144 -10.92 13.68 -1.48
N PRO A 145 -10.33 14.30 -2.52
CA PRO A 145 -10.36 13.78 -3.88
C PRO A 145 -9.71 12.40 -4.00
N THR A 146 -8.69 12.11 -3.18
CA THR A 146 -8.09 10.77 -3.12
C THR A 146 -9.07 9.71 -2.59
N THR A 147 -9.82 10.01 -1.53
CA THR A 147 -10.82 9.08 -0.98
C THR A 147 -11.98 8.88 -1.94
N LEU A 148 -12.41 9.94 -2.64
CA LEU A 148 -13.45 9.83 -3.67
C LEU A 148 -13.01 8.92 -4.83
N LEU A 149 -11.78 9.08 -5.33
CA LEU A 149 -11.21 8.18 -6.33
C LEU A 149 -11.16 6.73 -5.82
N CYS A 150 -10.66 6.51 -4.60
CA CYS A 150 -10.61 5.16 -4.04
C CYS A 150 -12.02 4.56 -3.89
N SER A 151 -13.02 5.37 -3.55
CA SER A 151 -14.41 4.94 -3.44
C SER A 151 -14.98 4.49 -4.79
N GLU A 152 -14.71 5.23 -5.86
CA GLU A 152 -15.08 4.85 -7.22
C GLU A 152 -14.42 3.52 -7.63
N LEU A 153 -13.11 3.40 -7.44
CA LEU A 153 -12.35 2.20 -7.80
C LEU A 153 -12.77 0.97 -6.99
N ALA A 154 -13.00 1.16 -5.68
CA ALA A 154 -13.45 0.12 -4.78
C ALA A 154 -14.79 -0.46 -5.23
N ALA A 155 -15.78 0.41 -5.50
CA ALA A 155 -17.08 0.00 -6.00
C ALA A 155 -17.00 -0.66 -7.39
N LYS A 156 -16.22 -0.07 -8.31
CA LYS A 156 -16.05 -0.56 -9.68
C LYS A 156 -15.52 -2.00 -9.72
N TYR A 157 -14.52 -2.29 -8.90
CA TYR A 157 -13.85 -3.60 -8.90
C TYR A 157 -14.28 -4.51 -7.74
N SER A 158 -15.22 -4.06 -6.91
CA SER A 158 -15.69 -4.79 -5.73
C SER A 158 -14.52 -5.18 -4.78
N MET A 159 -13.60 -4.24 -4.55
CA MET A 159 -12.39 -4.42 -3.75
C MET A 159 -12.39 -3.51 -2.52
N THR A 160 -11.93 -4.02 -1.37
CA THR A 160 -11.61 -3.15 -0.23
C THR A 160 -10.28 -2.44 -0.50
N ILE A 161 -10.23 -1.12 -0.31
CA ILE A 161 -9.02 -0.32 -0.50
C ILE A 161 -8.56 0.26 0.83
N VAL A 162 -7.26 0.12 1.12
CA VAL A 162 -6.58 0.81 2.23
C VAL A 162 -5.69 1.90 1.64
N SER A 163 -6.02 3.16 1.93
CA SER A 163 -5.39 4.35 1.35
C SER A 163 -4.72 5.21 2.43
N PRO A 164 -3.40 5.08 2.62
CA PRO A 164 -2.62 5.97 3.49
C PRO A 164 -2.37 7.34 2.87
N ILE A 165 -2.85 8.40 3.52
CA ILE A 165 -2.75 9.79 3.05
C ILE A 165 -2.26 10.72 4.17
N LEU A 166 -1.86 11.94 3.79
CA LEU A 166 -1.80 13.06 4.71
C LEU A 166 -3.21 13.63 4.88
N GLU A 167 -3.77 13.50 6.07
CA GLU A 167 -5.10 14.02 6.42
C GLU A 167 -4.99 15.46 6.93
N ARG A 168 -5.93 16.31 6.52
CA ARG A 168 -6.25 17.59 7.16
C ARG A 168 -7.55 17.46 7.93
N ASP A 169 -7.49 17.62 9.25
CA ASP A 169 -8.65 17.57 10.14
C ASP A 169 -9.23 18.99 10.35
N GLU A 170 -10.09 19.40 9.42
CA GLU A 170 -10.73 20.72 9.42
C GLU A 170 -11.60 20.94 10.68
N VAL A 171 -12.20 19.88 11.23
CA VAL A 171 -13.05 19.94 12.44
C VAL A 171 -12.22 20.27 13.68
N HIS A 172 -10.98 19.78 13.74
CA HIS A 172 -10.07 20.00 14.86
C HIS A 172 -9.00 21.05 14.56
N GLY A 173 -9.34 22.09 13.79
CA GLY A 173 -8.46 23.25 13.59
C GLY A 173 -7.34 23.04 12.58
N ASP A 174 -7.63 22.34 11.48
CA ASP A 174 -6.69 22.07 10.37
C ASP A 174 -5.43 21.28 10.77
N VAL A 175 -5.52 20.49 11.85
CA VAL A 175 -4.42 19.63 12.30
C VAL A 175 -4.16 18.56 11.25
N LEU A 176 -2.88 18.36 10.94
CA LEU A 176 -2.47 17.33 10.00
C LEU A 176 -2.24 16.00 10.70
N TRP A 177 -2.56 14.91 10.01
CA TRP A 177 -2.37 13.54 10.50
C TRP A 177 -1.85 12.63 9.40
N ASN A 178 -1.06 11.63 9.77
CA ASN A 178 -0.79 10.51 8.89
C ASN A 178 -1.87 9.45 9.11
N THR A 179 -2.66 9.18 8.08
CA THR A 179 -3.94 8.50 8.21
C THR A 179 -4.13 7.45 7.13
N ALA A 180 -4.46 6.23 7.53
CA ALA A 180 -4.96 5.21 6.61
C ALA A 180 -6.50 5.21 6.62
N VAL A 181 -7.08 5.44 5.45
CA VAL A 181 -8.53 5.37 5.23
C VAL A 181 -8.88 3.99 4.68
N VAL A 182 -9.90 3.35 5.23
CA VAL A 182 -10.38 2.03 4.78
C VAL A 182 -11.71 2.20 4.05
N ILE A 183 -11.71 1.86 2.77
CA ILE A 183 -12.89 1.92 1.90
C ILE A 183 -13.37 0.49 1.61
N SER A 184 -14.66 0.25 1.84
CA SER A 184 -15.32 -1.03 1.54
C SER A 184 -15.41 -1.30 0.04
N GLU A 185 -15.66 -2.56 -0.31
CA GLU A 185 -15.92 -3.03 -1.67
C GLU A 185 -17.09 -2.34 -2.38
N ASN A 186 -17.96 -1.64 -1.64
CA ASN A 186 -19.10 -0.91 -2.20
C ASN A 186 -18.80 0.59 -2.37
N GLY A 187 -17.55 1.02 -2.14
CA GLY A 187 -17.14 2.42 -2.20
C GLY A 187 -17.51 3.24 -0.96
N VAL A 188 -17.98 2.62 0.12
CA VAL A 188 -18.30 3.33 1.37
C VAL A 188 -17.06 3.37 2.26
N VAL A 189 -16.71 4.55 2.77
CA VAL A 189 -15.66 4.71 3.78
C VAL A 189 -16.11 4.01 5.08
N LEU A 190 -15.37 2.98 5.49
CA LEU A 190 -15.64 2.25 6.74
C LEU A 190 -15.10 2.99 7.96
N GLY A 191 -14.08 3.82 7.74
CA GLY A 191 -13.46 4.67 8.75
C GLY A 191 -11.98 4.88 8.45
N LYS A 192 -11.26 5.36 9.47
CA LYS A 192 -9.85 5.71 9.37
C LYS A 192 -9.09 5.32 10.63
N THR A 193 -7.78 5.18 10.48
CA THR A 193 -6.84 5.00 11.59
C THR A 193 -5.65 5.93 11.39
N ARG A 194 -5.18 6.55 12.46
CA ARG A 194 -4.07 7.51 12.44
C ARG A 194 -2.80 6.87 13.00
N LYS A 195 -1.64 7.37 12.59
CA LYS A 195 -0.33 6.85 13.02
C LYS A 195 -0.18 7.02 14.54
N ASN A 196 -0.09 5.89 15.26
CA ASN A 196 0.00 5.86 16.72
C ASN A 196 1.40 6.17 17.26
N HIS A 197 2.45 5.90 16.47
CA HIS A 197 3.85 6.10 16.86
C HIS A 197 4.56 6.93 15.80
N ILE A 198 5.02 8.12 16.15
CA ILE A 198 5.66 9.04 15.22
C ILE A 198 7.19 8.95 15.37
N PRO A 199 7.94 8.55 14.33
CA PRO A 199 9.39 8.56 14.36
C PRO A 199 9.91 10.00 14.51
N ARG A 200 10.96 10.15 15.31
CA ARG A 200 11.64 11.44 15.57
C ARG A 200 13.14 11.37 15.22
N VAL A 201 13.55 10.41 14.39
CA VAL A 201 14.97 10.05 14.20
C VAL A 201 15.43 10.42 12.80
N GLY A 202 16.52 11.20 12.71
CA GLY A 202 17.21 11.51 11.46
C GLY A 202 16.39 12.39 10.50
N ASP A 203 16.34 11.97 9.24
CA ASP A 203 15.57 12.64 8.17
C ASP A 203 14.05 12.37 8.26
N PHE A 204 13.64 11.40 9.08
CA PHE A 204 12.23 11.11 9.39
C PHE A 204 11.76 12.00 10.55
N ASN A 205 11.63 13.30 10.30
CA ASN A 205 11.12 14.27 11.27
C ASN A 205 9.62 14.49 11.14
N GLU A 206 8.88 13.39 11.15
CA GLU A 206 7.42 13.36 10.99
C GLU A 206 6.69 14.11 12.12
N SER A 207 7.30 14.19 13.32
CA SER A 207 6.76 14.96 14.46
C SER A 207 6.64 16.46 14.22
N THR A 208 7.24 16.99 13.15
CA THR A 208 7.08 18.39 12.75
C THR A 208 5.72 18.64 12.06
N TYR A 209 5.09 17.58 11.54
CA TYR A 209 3.91 17.66 10.69
C TYR A 209 2.64 17.15 11.37
N TYR A 210 2.69 16.09 12.19
CA TYR A 210 1.49 15.49 12.80
C TYR A 210 1.73 15.00 14.24
N MET A 211 0.64 14.77 14.98
CA MET A 211 0.64 14.34 16.39
C MET A 211 0.28 12.86 16.54
N GLU A 212 0.62 12.26 17.69
CA GLU A 212 0.29 10.86 17.99
C GLU A 212 -1.24 10.67 18.11
N SER A 213 -1.75 9.57 17.55
CA SER A 213 -3.19 9.32 17.50
C SER A 213 -3.81 8.92 18.84
N GLU A 214 -5.04 9.40 19.09
CA GLU A 214 -5.92 8.93 20.17
C GLU A 214 -6.93 7.86 19.72
N LEU A 215 -6.96 7.49 18.43
CA LEU A 215 -7.95 6.52 17.87
C LEU A 215 -7.66 5.06 18.28
N GLY A 216 -6.54 4.79 18.93
CA GLY A 216 -6.14 3.48 19.39
C GLY A 216 -5.88 2.51 18.23
N HIS A 217 -6.47 1.32 18.30
CA HIS A 217 -6.19 0.20 17.39
C HIS A 217 -7.47 -0.32 16.72
N PRO A 218 -8.13 0.47 15.86
CA PRO A 218 -9.38 0.05 15.24
C PRO A 218 -9.14 -1.14 14.30
N ILE A 219 -10.04 -2.12 14.34
CA ILE A 219 -10.08 -3.26 13.42
C ILE A 219 -11.32 -3.09 12.55
N PHE A 220 -11.14 -3.19 11.23
CA PHE A 220 -12.22 -2.98 10.28
C PHE A 220 -12.78 -4.33 9.83
N GLN A 221 -14.06 -4.56 10.09
CA GLN A 221 -14.75 -5.75 9.59
C GLN A 221 -15.13 -5.52 8.11
N THR A 222 -14.61 -6.36 7.23
CA THR A 222 -14.96 -6.37 5.79
C THR A 222 -15.63 -7.69 5.44
N ARG A 223 -16.23 -7.78 4.24
CA ARG A 223 -16.74 -9.08 3.74
C ARG A 223 -15.64 -10.13 3.59
N TRP A 224 -14.41 -9.69 3.32
CA TRP A 224 -13.26 -10.55 3.06
C TRP A 224 -12.54 -11.02 4.32
N GLY A 225 -12.69 -10.30 5.42
CA GLY A 225 -12.14 -10.69 6.73
C GLY A 225 -12.12 -9.52 7.70
N LYS A 226 -11.57 -9.76 8.89
CA LYS A 226 -11.15 -8.65 9.75
C LYS A 226 -9.86 -8.09 9.18
N SER A 227 -9.91 -6.86 8.68
CA SER A 227 -8.77 -6.13 8.12
C SER A 227 -8.08 -5.34 9.23
N PHE A 228 -6.74 -5.42 9.20
CA PHE A 228 -5.84 -5.04 10.29
C PHE A 228 -5.87 -3.55 10.64
N SER A 229 -5.50 -3.26 11.88
CA SER A 229 -5.19 -1.91 12.38
C SER A 229 -3.80 -1.50 11.90
N PHE A 230 -3.63 -0.26 11.43
CA PHE A 230 -2.34 0.29 11.01
C PHE A 230 -1.46 0.53 12.26
N TYR A 231 -0.75 -0.52 12.68
CA TYR A 231 0.16 -0.46 13.82
C TYR A 231 1.56 -0.86 13.39
N LYS A 232 2.37 0.17 13.14
CA LYS A 232 3.84 0.10 13.17
C LYS A 232 4.47 -0.99 12.28
N ILE A 233 4.00 -1.18 11.05
CA ILE A 233 4.85 -1.74 10.01
C ILE A 233 5.49 -0.56 9.32
N PHE A 234 6.73 -0.27 9.74
CA PHE A 234 7.66 0.59 9.03
C PHE A 234 7.64 0.21 7.53
N PHE A 235 7.31 1.19 6.70
CA PHE A 235 7.80 1.39 5.34
C PHE A 235 7.84 0.18 4.40
N LEU A 236 6.90 0.17 3.45
CA LEU A 236 7.25 -0.13 2.07
C LEU A 236 7.76 1.19 1.45
N LEU A 237 8.99 1.59 1.79
CA LEU A 237 9.82 2.51 1.00
C LEU A 237 10.88 1.67 0.29
#